data_AF-A0A2N9M699-F1
#
_entry.id   AF-A0A2N9M699-F1
#
_cell.length_a   1.000
_cell.length_b   1.000
_cell.length_c   1.000
_cell.angle_alpha   90.00
_cell.angle_beta   90.00
_cell.angle_gamma   90.00
#
_symmetry.space_group_name_H-M   'P 1'
#
loop_
_entity.id
_entity.type
_entity.pdbx_description
1 polymer ?
#
loop_
_entity_poly.entity_id
_entity_poly.type
_entity_poly.pdbx_seq_one_letter_code
_entity_poly.pdbx_strand_id
1 'polypeptide(L)'
;MPSAEVGPNGFPAVQMMEGGIPPDLGMPNTNVQAILQAEQAGRPISTGDSLFQEEWIDACKGKSNRVVHGTSSKTHCDFDYSGSMIEQMLLGLVAHRAGKRLEYDPAAGRVTNAPEANDYLKRTYRSGWTLNG
;
A
#
# COMPACT_ATOMS: atom_id res chain seq x y z
N MET A 1 -5.98 6.28 29.41
CA MET A 1 -5.21 6.74 28.24
C MET A 1 -3.99 7.46 28.76
N PRO A 2 -2.78 7.17 28.25
CA PRO A 2 -1.61 7.97 28.59
C PRO A 2 -1.85 9.44 28.20
N SER A 3 -1.39 10.36 29.03
CA SER A 3 -1.49 11.80 28.76
C SER A 3 -0.74 12.16 27.48
N ALA A 4 -1.35 12.95 26.61
CA ALA A 4 -0.74 13.52 25.42
C ALA A 4 -0.23 14.96 25.64
N GLU A 5 -0.21 15.42 26.90
CA GLU A 5 0.28 16.76 27.23
C GLU A 5 1.75 16.90 26.86
N VAL A 6 2.05 17.94 26.07
CA VAL A 6 3.40 18.23 25.58
C VAL A 6 4.23 18.85 26.70
N GLY A 7 5.36 18.22 27.03
CA GLY A 7 6.28 18.73 28.05
C GLY A 7 7.17 19.88 27.56
N PRO A 8 7.99 20.46 28.45
CA PRO A 8 8.89 21.57 28.13
C PRO A 8 9.94 21.26 27.03
N ASN A 9 10.20 19.98 26.76
CA ASN A 9 11.10 19.50 25.72
C ASN A 9 10.40 19.33 24.34
N GLY A 10 9.13 19.72 24.22
CA GLY A 10 8.37 19.62 22.97
C GLY A 10 7.78 18.23 22.69
N PHE A 11 7.92 17.27 23.62
CA PHE A 11 7.37 15.93 23.48
C PHE A 11 6.54 15.54 24.71
N PRO A 12 5.48 14.72 24.55
CA PRO A 12 4.81 14.12 25.68
C PRO A 12 5.74 13.23 26.50
N ALA A 13 5.53 13.20 27.82
CA ALA A 13 6.27 12.29 28.69
C ALA A 13 5.91 10.83 28.36
N VAL A 14 6.94 10.00 28.15
CA VAL A 14 6.75 8.55 27.95
C VAL A 14 6.20 7.95 29.24
N GLN A 15 4.96 7.48 29.18
CA GLN A 15 4.30 6.81 30.30
C GLN A 15 4.37 5.30 30.08
N MET A 16 4.73 4.56 31.13
CA MET A 16 4.72 3.10 31.14
C MET A 16 3.71 2.60 32.17
N MET A 17 3.09 1.47 31.89
CA MET A 17 2.27 0.74 32.85
C MET A 17 3.14 -0.02 33.86
N GLU A 18 2.51 -0.61 34.88
CA GLU A 18 3.18 -1.49 35.83
C GLU A 18 3.97 -2.60 35.09
N GLY A 19 5.20 -2.84 35.53
CA GLY A 19 6.12 -3.77 34.87
C GLY A 19 6.83 -3.21 33.63
N GLY A 20 6.72 -1.90 33.35
CA GLY A 20 7.44 -1.25 32.23
C GLY A 20 6.79 -1.51 30.86
N ILE A 21 5.51 -1.88 30.85
CA ILE A 21 4.78 -2.20 29.63
C ILE A 21 4.31 -0.90 28.95
N PRO A 22 4.59 -0.70 27.65
CA PRO A 22 4.01 0.42 26.91
C PRO A 22 2.48 0.40 26.94
N PRO A 23 1.80 1.54 27.16
CA PRO A 23 0.34 1.61 27.22
C PRO A 23 -0.37 1.02 25.99
N ASP A 24 0.23 1.13 24.80
CA ASP A 24 -0.34 0.60 23.55
C ASP A 24 -0.42 -0.95 23.53
N LEU A 25 0.41 -1.62 24.35
CA LEU A 25 0.41 -3.08 24.48
C LEU A 25 -0.43 -3.55 25.67
N GLY A 26 -0.50 -2.75 26.74
CA GLY A 26 -1.16 -3.14 27.99
C GLY A 26 -2.62 -2.67 28.12
N MET A 27 -3.02 -1.62 27.40
CA MET A 27 -4.41 -1.17 27.42
C MET A 27 -5.29 -1.94 26.43
N PRO A 28 -6.60 -2.08 26.71
CA PRO A 28 -7.51 -2.71 25.77
C PRO A 28 -7.53 -1.98 24.43
N ASN A 29 -7.43 -2.75 23.34
CA ASN A 29 -7.59 -2.22 21.99
C ASN A 29 -9.07 -1.88 21.73
N THR A 30 -9.38 -0.60 21.65
CA THR A 30 -10.75 -0.09 21.44
C THR A 30 -11.37 -0.57 20.13
N ASN A 31 -10.56 -0.82 19.10
CA ASN A 31 -11.05 -1.36 17.83
C ASN A 31 -11.54 -2.80 18.01
N VAL A 32 -10.81 -3.62 18.78
CA VAL A 32 -11.23 -4.99 19.10
C VAL A 32 -12.51 -4.99 19.94
N GLN A 33 -12.63 -4.09 20.92
CA GLN A 33 -13.85 -3.96 21.70
C GLN A 33 -15.06 -3.57 20.84
N ALA A 34 -14.88 -2.62 19.91
CA ALA A 34 -15.93 -2.22 18.99
C ALA A 34 -16.39 -3.37 18.08
N ILE A 35 -15.45 -4.20 17.59
CA ILE A 35 -15.75 -5.40 16.79
C ILE A 35 -16.59 -6.40 17.59
N LEU A 36 -16.15 -6.74 18.81
CA LEU A 36 -16.86 -7.69 19.67
C LEU A 36 -18.27 -7.21 20.04
N GLN A 37 -18.43 -5.91 20.31
CA GLN A 37 -19.75 -5.32 20.59
C GLN A 37 -20.65 -5.33 19.35
N ALA A 38 -20.11 -5.12 18.14
CA ALA A 38 -20.86 -5.21 16.90
C ALA A 38 -21.35 -6.65 16.65
N GLU A 39 -20.48 -7.64 16.88
CA GLU A 39 -20.81 -9.07 16.78
C GLU A 39 -21.92 -9.46 17.76
N GLN A 40 -21.79 -9.09 19.04
CA GLN A 40 -22.82 -9.34 20.06
C GLN A 40 -24.17 -8.69 19.73
N ALA A 41 -24.14 -7.51 19.11
CA ALA A 41 -25.34 -6.78 18.71
C ALA A 41 -25.91 -7.22 17.35
N GLY A 42 -25.29 -8.18 16.66
CA GLY A 42 -25.67 -8.59 15.30
C GLY A 42 -25.58 -7.46 14.26
N ARG A 43 -24.78 -6.42 14.53
CA ARG A 43 -24.59 -5.29 13.61
C ARG A 43 -23.42 -5.59 12.68
N PRO A 44 -23.48 -5.20 11.39
CA PRO A 44 -22.31 -5.26 10.53
C PRO A 44 -21.20 -4.39 11.11
N ILE A 45 -19.98 -4.91 11.09
CA ILE A 45 -18.79 -4.13 11.44
C ILE A 45 -18.71 -2.99 10.42
N SER A 46 -18.65 -1.74 10.90
CA SER A 46 -18.48 -0.58 10.04
C SER A 46 -17.09 -0.66 9.40
N THR A 47 -17.05 -1.03 8.13
CA THR A 47 -15.82 -1.13 7.31
C THR A 47 -15.24 0.22 6.92
N GLY A 48 -15.86 1.34 7.32
CA GLY A 48 -15.56 2.69 6.83
C GLY A 48 -14.08 3.08 6.80
N ASP A 49 -13.34 2.85 7.89
CA ASP A 49 -11.91 3.21 7.99
C ASP A 49 -10.94 2.05 7.68
N SER A 50 -11.46 0.82 7.56
CA SER A 50 -10.67 -0.43 7.46
C SER A 50 -10.94 -1.26 6.21
N LEU A 51 -11.78 -0.80 5.28
CA LEU A 51 -12.24 -1.56 4.12
C LEU A 51 -11.07 -2.21 3.35
N PHE A 52 -10.03 -1.44 3.03
CA PHE A 52 -8.88 -1.95 2.29
C PHE A 52 -8.06 -2.98 3.08
N GLN A 53 -7.93 -2.78 4.39
CA GLN A 53 -7.21 -3.68 5.30
C GLN A 53 -7.94 -5.01 5.45
N GLU A 54 -9.27 -4.98 5.54
CA GLU A 54 -10.10 -6.18 5.60
C GLU A 54 -10.05 -6.97 4.29
N GLU A 55 -10.18 -6.30 3.15
CA GLU A 55 -10.01 -6.94 1.84
C GLU A 55 -8.64 -7.60 1.69
N TRP A 56 -7.58 -6.91 2.12
CA TRP A 56 -6.23 -7.46 2.09
C TRP A 56 -6.10 -8.70 2.99
N ILE A 57 -6.61 -8.63 4.22
CA ILE A 57 -6.61 -9.77 5.15
C ILE A 57 -7.40 -10.95 4.57
N ASP A 58 -8.57 -10.70 3.99
CA ASP A 58 -9.42 -11.74 3.41
C ASP A 58 -8.80 -12.34 2.15
N ALA A 59 -8.12 -11.53 1.32
CA ALA A 59 -7.31 -12.01 0.20
C ALA A 59 -6.15 -12.89 0.68
N CYS A 60 -5.41 -12.47 1.71
CA CYS A 60 -4.33 -13.26 2.33
C CYS A 60 -4.85 -14.58 2.94
N LYS A 61 -6.08 -14.59 3.47
CA LYS A 61 -6.76 -15.78 4.00
C LYS A 61 -7.40 -16.65 2.92
N GLY A 62 -7.32 -16.26 1.65
CA GLY A 62 -7.90 -17.01 0.53
C GLY A 62 -9.43 -17.00 0.51
N LYS A 63 -10.08 -16.05 1.18
CA LYS A 63 -11.56 -15.96 1.21
C LYS A 63 -12.14 -15.38 -0.08
N SER A 64 -11.31 -14.68 -0.87
CA SER A 64 -11.66 -14.17 -2.20
C SER A 64 -11.41 -15.20 -3.33
N ASN A 65 -11.19 -16.48 -2.99
CA ASN A 65 -10.82 -17.56 -3.92
C ASN A 65 -11.94 -18.09 -4.84
N ARG A 66 -13.03 -17.34 -5.08
CA ARG A 66 -14.13 -17.79 -5.96
C ARG A 66 -13.96 -17.44 -7.45
N VAL A 67 -12.74 -17.11 -7.89
CA VAL A 67 -12.48 -16.79 -9.30
C VAL A 67 -11.56 -17.84 -9.90
N VAL A 68 -12.13 -18.64 -10.80
CA VAL A 68 -11.47 -19.72 -11.53
C VAL A 68 -10.57 -19.09 -12.58
N HIS A 69 -9.27 -19.01 -12.28
CA HIS A 69 -8.07 -19.01 -13.14
C HIS A 69 -6.93 -18.28 -12.40
N GLY A 70 -6.39 -18.92 -11.36
CA GLY A 70 -5.02 -18.67 -10.90
C GLY A 70 -4.63 -17.23 -10.50
N THR A 71 -5.41 -16.55 -9.65
CA THR A 71 -4.96 -15.52 -8.69
C THR A 71 -6.17 -15.03 -7.90
N SER A 72 -6.04 -14.91 -6.57
CA SER A 72 -7.04 -14.30 -5.69
C SER A 72 -7.36 -12.89 -6.24
N SER A 73 -8.56 -12.68 -6.76
CA SER A 73 -8.92 -11.51 -7.55
C SER A 73 -10.11 -10.81 -6.88
N LYS A 74 -10.02 -9.56 -6.43
CA LYS A 74 -8.97 -8.55 -6.43
C LYS A 74 -9.16 -7.76 -5.13
N THR A 75 -8.09 -7.38 -4.45
CA THR A 75 -8.19 -6.20 -3.57
C THR A 75 -8.51 -5.00 -4.46
N HIS A 76 -9.22 -3.99 -3.96
CA HIS A 76 -9.49 -2.78 -4.74
C HIS A 76 -8.24 -2.15 -5.40
N CYS A 77 -7.05 -2.34 -4.81
CA CYS A 77 -5.77 -1.86 -5.30
C CYS A 77 -4.76 -3.01 -5.52
N ASP A 78 -5.03 -3.93 -6.45
CA ASP A 78 -4.10 -5.01 -6.80
C ASP A 78 -2.85 -4.54 -7.57
N PHE A 79 -1.90 -5.45 -7.81
CA PHE A 79 -0.65 -5.13 -8.53
C PHE A 79 -0.86 -4.83 -10.02
N ASP A 80 -1.91 -5.36 -10.62
CA ASP A 80 -2.27 -5.10 -12.02
C ASP A 80 -2.78 -3.67 -12.21
N TYR A 81 -3.73 -3.26 -11.36
CA TYR A 81 -4.23 -1.90 -11.27
C TYR A 81 -3.12 -0.90 -10.94
N SER A 82 -2.38 -1.16 -9.86
CA SER A 82 -1.32 -0.23 -9.41
C SER A 82 -0.16 -0.18 -10.40
N GLY A 83 0.24 -1.32 -10.97
CA GLY A 83 1.27 -1.41 -12.00
C GLY A 83 0.93 -0.58 -13.24
N SER A 84 -0.27 -0.78 -13.80
CA SER A 84 -0.73 -0.02 -14.98
C SER A 84 -0.83 1.49 -14.70
N MET A 85 -1.32 1.88 -13.52
CA MET A 85 -1.43 3.29 -13.14
C MET A 85 -0.05 3.95 -12.98
N ILE A 86 0.88 3.26 -12.31
CA ILE A 86 2.25 3.75 -12.11
C ILE A 86 2.96 3.87 -13.46
N GLU A 87 2.84 2.86 -14.32
CA GLU A 87 3.43 2.88 -15.67
C GLU A 87 2.93 4.09 -16.47
N GLN A 88 1.62 4.33 -16.51
CA GLN A 88 1.04 5.48 -17.20
C GLN A 88 1.55 6.82 -16.64
N MET A 89 1.65 6.94 -15.31
CA MET A 89 2.16 8.15 -14.66
C MET A 89 3.64 8.39 -15.01
N LEU A 90 4.46 7.35 -15.00
CA LEU A 90 5.88 7.43 -15.35
C LEU A 90 6.07 7.76 -16.83
N LEU A 91 5.27 7.19 -17.73
CA LEU A 91 5.29 7.54 -19.16
C LEU A 91 4.96 9.02 -19.39
N GLY A 92 4.09 9.62 -18.57
CA GLY A 92 3.85 11.06 -18.57
C GLY A 92 5.10 11.89 -18.27
N LEU A 93 5.90 11.47 -17.29
CA LEU A 93 7.18 12.12 -16.98
C LEU A 93 8.22 11.94 -18.09
N VAL A 94 8.25 10.76 -18.70
CA VAL A 94 9.14 10.48 -19.85
C VAL A 94 8.76 11.36 -21.04
N ALA A 95 7.46 11.49 -21.35
CA ALA A 95 6.95 12.34 -22.42
C ALA A 95 7.29 13.81 -22.16
N HIS A 96 7.12 14.27 -20.91
CA HIS A 96 7.51 15.62 -20.51
C HIS A 96 9.00 15.89 -20.75
N ARG A 97 9.87 14.94 -20.37
CA ARG A 97 11.33 15.07 -20.57
C ARG A 97 11.74 14.98 -22.04
N ALA A 98 11.06 14.15 -22.83
CA ALA A 98 11.30 14.02 -24.27
C ALA A 98 10.73 15.20 -25.09
N GLY A 99 9.86 16.02 -24.48
CA GLY A 99 9.25 17.19 -25.12
C GLY A 99 8.26 16.87 -26.25
N LYS A 100 7.74 15.63 -26.31
CA LYS A 100 6.82 15.19 -27.37
C LYS A 100 5.92 14.04 -26.92
N ARG A 101 4.85 13.78 -27.68
CA ARG A 101 3.95 12.65 -27.48
C ARG A 101 4.68 11.33 -27.78
N LEU A 102 4.51 10.33 -26.92
CA LEU A 102 5.09 9.00 -27.08
C LEU A 102 4.06 8.03 -27.66
N GLU A 103 4.53 7.14 -28.53
CA GLU A 103 3.88 5.88 -28.89
C GLU A 103 4.61 4.77 -28.14
N TYR A 104 3.86 3.97 -27.38
CA TYR A 104 4.40 2.99 -26.44
C TYR A 104 3.83 1.60 -26.72
N ASP A 105 4.71 0.61 -26.79
CA ASP A 105 4.38 -0.81 -26.81
C ASP A 105 4.44 -1.34 -25.37
N PRO A 106 3.28 -1.58 -24.71
CA PRO A 106 3.24 -2.06 -23.34
C PRO A 106 3.66 -3.54 -23.22
N ALA A 107 3.60 -4.33 -24.29
CA ALA A 107 4.03 -5.72 -24.26
C ALA A 107 5.56 -5.82 -24.28
N ALA A 108 6.22 -4.99 -25.10
CA ALA A 108 7.68 -4.92 -25.14
C ALA A 108 8.28 -3.99 -24.07
N GLY A 109 7.48 -3.10 -23.50
CA GLY A 109 7.92 -2.08 -22.54
C GLY A 109 8.77 -0.98 -23.19
N ARG A 110 8.42 -0.53 -24.41
CA ARG A 110 9.27 0.37 -25.21
C ARG A 110 8.51 1.48 -25.93
N VAL A 111 9.16 2.64 -26.05
CA VAL A 111 8.71 3.73 -26.91
C VAL A 111 9.15 3.47 -28.36
N THR A 112 8.23 3.56 -29.32
CA THR A 112 8.44 3.23 -30.74
C THR A 112 8.76 4.44 -31.62
N ASN A 113 8.33 5.65 -31.23
CA ASN A 113 8.44 6.86 -32.05
C ASN A 113 9.53 7.86 -31.59
N ALA A 114 10.16 7.62 -30.44
CA ALA A 114 11.22 8.46 -29.87
C ALA A 114 12.27 7.57 -29.17
N PRO A 115 13.25 7.02 -29.91
CA PRO A 115 14.25 6.10 -29.37
C PRO A 115 14.98 6.64 -28.13
N GLU A 116 15.28 7.95 -28.11
CA GLU A 116 15.94 8.65 -27.01
C GLU A 116 15.13 8.61 -25.69
N ALA A 117 13.80 8.49 -25.77
CA ALA A 117 12.95 8.41 -24.58
C ALA A 117 13.10 7.07 -23.84
N ASN A 118 13.54 6.01 -24.53
CA ASN A 118 13.80 4.71 -23.90
C ASN A 118 14.96 4.77 -22.90
N ASP A 119 15.87 5.74 -23.01
CA ASP A 119 16.93 5.94 -22.02
C ASP A 119 16.41 6.50 -20.70
N TYR A 120 15.19 7.06 -20.68
CA TYR A 120 14.53 7.51 -19.45
C TYR A 120 13.70 6.42 -18.77
N LEU A 121 13.40 5.31 -19.47
CA LEU A 121 12.66 4.17 -18.92
C LEU A 121 13.53 3.25 -18.03
N LYS A 122 14.85 3.36 -18.15
CA LYS A 122 15.82 2.54 -17.41
C LYS A 122 16.77 3.41 -16.63
N ARG A 123 17.28 2.87 -15.52
CA ARG A 123 18.36 3.48 -14.75
C ARG A 123 19.57 2.56 -14.79
N THR A 124 20.75 3.12 -15.00
CA THR A 124 22.01 2.39 -14.80
C THR A 124 22.13 2.05 -13.32
N TYR A 125 22.14 0.75 -13.00
CA TYR A 125 22.39 0.28 -11.64
C TYR A 125 23.79 0.66 -11.18
N ARG A 126 23.98 0.77 -9.86
CA ARG A 126 25.29 1.08 -9.29
C ARG A 126 26.26 -0.08 -9.55
N SER A 127 27.56 0.22 -9.62
CA SER A 127 28.60 -0.81 -9.71
C SER A 127 28.42 -1.87 -8.61
N GLY A 128 28.52 -3.15 -8.97
CA GLY A 128 28.28 -4.28 -8.08
C GLY A 128 26.80 -4.68 -7.90
N TRP A 129 25.85 -3.94 -8.49
CA TRP A 129 24.43 -4.30 -8.49
C TRP A 129 23.96 -4.68 -9.90
N THR A 130 23.55 -5.94 -10.05
CA THR A 130 22.95 -6.47 -11.29
C THR A 130 21.55 -6.98 -10.97
N LEU A 131 20.56 -6.57 -11.77
CA LEU A 131 19.23 -7.18 -11.74
C LEU A 131 19.23 -8.36 -12.73
N ASN A 132 19.15 -9.58 -12.20
CA ASN A 132 18.90 -10.77 -13.01
C ASN A 132 17.38 -10.91 -13.14
N GLY A 133 16.85 -10.52 -14.30
CA GLY A 133 15.45 -10.69 -14.65
C GLY A 133 15.12 -12.14 -15.00
#